data_AF-A0A743PLA3-F1
#
_entry.id   AF-A0A743PLA3-F1
#
_cell.length_a   1.000
_cell.length_b   1.000
_cell.length_c   1.000
_cell.angle_alpha   90.00
_cell.angle_beta   90.00
_cell.angle_gamma   90.00
#
_symmetry.space_group_name_H-M   'P 1'
#
loop_
_entity.id
_entity.type
_entity.pdbx_description
1 polymer ?
#
loop_
_entity_poly.entity_id
_entity_poly.type
_entity_poly.pdbx_seq_one_letter_code
_entity_poly.pdbx_strand_id
1 'polypeptide(L)'
;NIWCQGATPWMGSGAWDACKLEYTEKDLAGMECYAGLDLSSTGDIASVCYAFPFGREIRLLTRHYLPEQQLRNPANKNRAIYRQWAAAGWIRATPGDCIDYDRIRDDILQDAEIFDIKLTGFDVWNATHLRTQLQGAGLDVEPFQQTYMKFSPVAKSFEVFVNRKVVRHNGDPVLAWSMGNVVMESDANANIKPNKKKSANKIDPTIAALMSFGTWQSEHEDFAFDLSESQKEKLAQFKGI
;
A
#
# COMPACT_ATOMS: atom_id res chain seq x y z
N ASN A 1 2.36 -16.39 35.40
CA ASN A 1 3.17 -15.71 34.36
C ASN A 1 2.30 -15.52 33.13
N ILE A 2 1.92 -14.26 32.92
CA ILE A 2 0.91 -13.83 31.95
C ILE A 2 1.51 -14.01 30.54
N TRP A 3 0.94 -14.94 29.78
CA TRP A 3 1.19 -15.07 28.35
C TRP A 3 0.46 -13.94 27.62
N CYS A 4 1.11 -12.78 27.49
CA CYS A 4 0.72 -11.82 26.47
C CYS A 4 1.12 -12.43 25.12
N GLN A 5 0.16 -12.99 24.38
CA GLN A 5 0.31 -13.25 22.95
C GLN A 5 0.40 -11.90 22.24
N GLY A 6 1.58 -11.25 22.31
CA GLY A 6 1.91 -10.15 21.42
C GLY A 6 2.12 -10.74 20.03
N ALA A 7 1.22 -10.45 19.11
CA ALA A 7 1.48 -10.70 17.70
C ALA A 7 2.80 -10.02 17.34
N THR A 8 3.77 -10.78 16.79
CA THR A 8 5.04 -10.22 16.34
C THR A 8 4.74 -9.17 15.27
N PRO A 9 5.15 -7.89 15.45
CA PRO A 9 5.00 -6.87 14.43
C PRO A 9 5.67 -7.32 13.13
N TRP A 10 5.04 -7.09 11.98
CA TRP A 10 5.63 -7.44 10.68
C TRP A 10 6.95 -6.72 10.44
N MET A 11 7.06 -5.45 10.85
CA MET A 11 8.29 -4.65 10.73
C MET A 11 8.90 -4.36 12.10
N GLY A 12 10.22 -4.19 12.13
CA GLY A 12 10.93 -3.73 13.31
C GLY A 12 10.40 -2.38 13.82
N SER A 13 10.39 -2.18 15.13
CA SER A 13 9.92 -0.93 15.75
C SER A 13 10.68 0.27 15.16
N GLY A 14 9.93 1.28 14.68
CA GLY A 14 10.48 2.51 14.08
C GLY A 14 11.06 2.36 12.66
N ALA A 15 11.06 1.16 12.07
CA ALA A 15 11.58 0.96 10.71
C ALA A 15 10.75 1.73 9.66
N TRP A 16 9.42 1.71 9.81
CA TRP A 16 8.52 2.50 8.97
C TRP A 16 8.75 4.00 9.15
N ASP A 17 8.76 4.50 10.38
CA ASP A 17 8.95 5.94 10.65
C ASP A 17 10.27 6.49 10.10
N ALA A 18 11.33 5.67 10.11
CA ALA A 18 12.64 6.01 9.54
C ALA A 18 12.63 6.14 7.99
N CYS A 19 11.56 5.71 7.33
CA CYS A 19 11.34 5.85 5.89
C CYS A 19 10.61 7.13 5.51
N LYS A 20 10.20 7.96 6.48
CA LYS A 20 9.58 9.25 6.21
C LYS A 20 10.55 10.14 5.42
N LEU A 21 10.04 10.75 4.35
CA LEU A 21 10.73 11.75 3.54
C LEU A 21 9.78 12.90 3.25
N GLU A 22 10.30 14.13 3.24
CA GLU A 22 9.52 15.31 2.86
C GLU A 22 9.47 15.41 1.32
N TYR A 23 8.28 15.19 0.75
CA TYR A 23 7.97 15.44 -0.66
C TYR A 23 6.46 15.64 -0.80
N THR A 24 6.09 16.27 -1.91
CA THR A 24 4.71 16.60 -2.26
C THR A 24 4.29 15.91 -3.54
N GLU A 25 2.99 15.94 -3.81
CA GLU A 25 2.41 15.46 -5.07
C GLU A 25 3.04 16.14 -6.31
N LYS A 26 3.42 17.42 -6.18
CA LYS A 26 4.06 18.17 -7.28
C LYS A 26 5.44 17.62 -7.64
N ASP A 27 6.15 17.08 -6.66
CA ASP A 27 7.48 16.48 -6.88
C ASP A 27 7.39 15.14 -7.64
N LEU A 28 6.19 14.59 -7.79
CA LEU A 28 5.89 13.33 -8.47
C LEU A 28 5.17 13.54 -9.80
N ALA A 29 4.87 14.78 -10.19
CA ALA A 29 4.18 15.09 -11.43
C ALA A 29 5.01 14.65 -12.66
N GLY A 30 4.37 14.00 -13.62
CA GLY A 30 4.96 13.42 -14.82
C GLY A 30 5.82 12.18 -14.58
N MET A 31 5.92 11.70 -13.33
CA MET A 31 6.68 10.51 -13.01
C MET A 31 5.89 9.24 -13.28
N GLU A 32 6.62 8.20 -13.67
CA GLU A 32 6.11 6.84 -13.76
C GLU A 32 5.65 6.33 -12.39
N CYS A 33 4.49 5.67 -12.35
CA CYS A 33 4.03 5.00 -11.15
C CYS A 33 3.18 3.75 -11.43
N TYR A 34 3.08 2.94 -10.37
CA TYR A 34 2.31 1.70 -10.34
C TYR A 34 1.25 1.82 -9.25
N ALA A 35 0.00 1.62 -9.62
CA ALA A 35 -1.13 1.80 -8.71
C ALA A 35 -1.54 0.46 -8.07
N GLY A 36 -2.02 0.53 -6.83
CA GLY A 36 -2.61 -0.60 -6.10
C GLY A 36 -3.87 -0.15 -5.38
N LEU A 37 -4.99 -0.85 -5.60
CA LEU A 37 -6.31 -0.45 -5.11
C LEU A 37 -6.91 -1.51 -4.19
N ASP A 38 -7.10 -1.17 -2.92
CA ASP A 38 -7.88 -1.98 -1.97
C ASP A 38 -9.26 -1.33 -1.78
N LEU A 39 -10.26 -1.88 -2.47
CA LEU A 39 -11.64 -1.40 -2.39
C LEU A 39 -12.45 -2.31 -1.48
N SER A 40 -12.61 -1.88 -0.25
CA SER A 40 -13.47 -2.60 0.69
C SER A 40 -14.95 -2.44 0.33
N SER A 41 -15.72 -3.53 0.47
CA SER A 41 -17.07 -3.65 -0.07
C SER A 41 -18.17 -2.98 0.74
N THR A 42 -17.95 -2.57 2.00
CA THR A 42 -18.92 -1.77 2.77
C THR A 42 -18.32 -1.22 4.06
N GLY A 43 -18.41 0.09 4.29
CA GLY A 43 -18.17 0.74 5.59
C GLY A 43 -16.71 0.84 6.07
N ASP A 44 -15.76 0.27 5.34
CA ASP A 44 -14.33 0.35 5.66
C ASP A 44 -13.62 1.38 4.77
N ILE A 45 -12.33 1.61 5.04
CA ILE A 45 -11.51 2.52 4.23
C ILE A 45 -11.24 1.83 2.88
N ALA A 46 -11.49 2.51 1.76
CA ALA A 46 -10.87 2.16 0.49
C ALA A 46 -9.61 2.99 0.28
N SER A 47 -8.60 2.39 -0.32
CA SER A 47 -7.31 3.06 -0.54
C SER A 47 -6.77 2.81 -1.94
N VAL A 48 -6.22 3.87 -2.53
CA VAL A 48 -5.37 3.80 -3.72
C VAL A 48 -3.97 4.18 -3.27
N CYS A 49 -2.98 3.39 -3.64
CA CYS A 49 -1.57 3.71 -3.44
C CYS A 49 -0.85 3.73 -4.78
N TYR A 50 0.02 4.70 -4.97
CA TYR A 50 0.90 4.83 -6.12
C TYR A 50 2.35 4.64 -5.65
N ALA A 51 3.04 3.68 -6.26
CA ALA A 51 4.46 3.44 -6.07
C ALA A 51 5.23 4.08 -7.22
N PHE A 52 6.02 5.10 -6.91
CA PHE A 52 6.85 5.85 -7.87
C PHE A 52 8.30 5.39 -7.77
N PRO A 53 8.85 4.70 -8.78
CA PRO A 53 10.29 4.47 -8.87
C PRO A 53 11.01 5.81 -8.98
N PHE A 54 11.87 6.12 -8.00
CA PHE A 54 12.64 7.36 -7.91
C PHE A 54 14.12 7.03 -7.76
N GLY A 55 14.79 6.71 -8.87
CA GLY A 55 16.17 6.24 -8.87
C GLY A 55 16.31 4.91 -8.11
N ARG A 56 16.95 4.93 -6.94
CA ARG A 56 17.10 3.75 -6.07
C ARG A 56 16.04 3.66 -4.98
N GLU A 57 15.12 4.61 -4.93
CA GLU A 57 14.04 4.66 -3.94
C GLU A 57 12.68 4.39 -4.61
N ILE A 58 11.68 4.07 -3.80
CA ILE A 58 10.29 4.00 -4.23
C ILE A 58 9.48 4.90 -3.32
N ARG A 59 8.89 5.95 -3.88
CA ARG A 59 8.06 6.90 -3.14
C ARG A 59 6.59 6.49 -3.21
N LEU A 60 5.90 6.52 -2.08
CA LEU A 60 4.50 6.14 -1.97
C LEU A 60 3.60 7.36 -1.80
N LEU A 61 2.62 7.51 -2.69
CA LEU A 61 1.55 8.48 -2.53
C LEU A 61 0.21 7.74 -2.39
N THR A 62 -0.59 8.13 -1.41
CA THR A 62 -1.84 7.45 -1.07
C THR A 62 -3.05 8.36 -1.14
N ARG A 63 -4.19 7.74 -1.45
CA ARG A 63 -5.52 8.34 -1.49
C ARG A 63 -6.46 7.45 -0.69
N HIS A 64 -7.10 7.99 0.36
CA HIS A 64 -7.99 7.23 1.23
C HIS A 64 -9.42 7.75 1.14
N TYR A 65 -10.38 6.82 1.12
CA TYR A 65 -11.81 7.11 0.96
C TYR A 65 -12.60 6.43 2.06
N LEU A 66 -13.62 7.12 2.56
CA LEU A 66 -14.50 6.60 3.60
C LEU A 66 -15.92 7.14 3.40
N PRO A 67 -16.99 6.34 3.58
CA PRO A 67 -18.35 6.86 3.56
C PRO A 67 -18.56 7.84 4.72
N GLU A 68 -19.25 8.96 4.47
CA GLU A 68 -19.50 9.99 5.47
C GLU A 68 -20.22 9.43 6.71
N GLN A 69 -21.10 8.44 6.51
CA GLN A 69 -21.78 7.76 7.61
C GLN A 69 -20.80 7.16 8.63
N GLN A 70 -19.61 6.72 8.21
CA GLN A 70 -18.59 6.19 9.13
C GLN A 70 -17.96 7.25 10.03
N LEU A 71 -17.95 8.51 9.58
CA LEU A 71 -17.54 9.65 10.41
C LEU A 71 -18.61 9.98 11.45
N ARG A 72 -19.89 9.72 11.17
CA ARG A 72 -21.03 10.09 12.03
C ARG A 72 -21.46 8.97 12.97
N ASN A 73 -21.26 7.72 12.60
CA ASN A 73 -21.71 6.54 13.33
C ASN A 73 -21.09 6.43 14.73
N PRO A 74 -21.89 6.55 15.82
CA PRO A 74 -21.40 6.41 17.19
C PRO A 74 -20.85 5.02 17.53
N ALA A 75 -21.24 3.98 16.79
CA ALA A 75 -20.71 2.63 16.96
C ALA A 75 -19.32 2.45 16.35
N ASN A 76 -18.90 3.34 15.43
CA ASN A 76 -17.56 3.31 14.87
C ASN A 76 -16.56 3.85 15.90
N LYS A 77 -15.72 2.95 16.41
CA LYS A 77 -14.68 3.23 17.41
C LYS A 77 -13.59 4.16 16.85
N ASN A 78 -13.36 4.13 15.53
CA ASN A 78 -12.34 4.92 14.85
C ASN A 78 -12.87 6.28 14.36
N ARG A 79 -14.15 6.61 14.60
CA ARG A 79 -14.76 7.86 14.08
C ARG A 79 -13.98 9.13 14.45
N ALA A 80 -13.39 9.17 15.65
CA ALA A 80 -12.72 10.36 16.15
C ALA A 80 -11.43 10.62 15.36
N ILE A 81 -10.62 9.58 15.13
CA ILE A 81 -9.39 9.71 14.36
C ILE A 81 -9.66 9.90 12.86
N TYR A 82 -10.70 9.23 12.32
CA TYR A 82 -11.12 9.45 10.93
C TYR A 82 -11.58 10.88 10.67
N ARG A 83 -12.30 11.51 11.61
CA ARG A 83 -12.67 12.94 11.50
C ARG A 83 -11.45 13.86 11.48
N GLN A 84 -10.42 13.56 12.29
CA GLN A 84 -9.18 14.33 12.30
C GLN A 84 -8.46 14.22 10.96
N TRP A 85 -8.34 13.01 10.41
CA TRP A 85 -7.72 12.80 9.10
C TRP A 85 -8.52 13.39 7.94
N ALA A 86 -9.85 13.34 8.00
CA ALA A 86 -10.70 14.00 7.01
C ALA A 86 -10.54 15.54 7.07
N ALA A 87 -10.54 16.12 8.27
CA ALA A 87 -10.32 17.56 8.45
C ALA A 87 -8.91 18.00 8.00
N ALA A 88 -7.92 17.12 8.11
CA ALA A 88 -6.55 17.34 7.66
C ALA A 88 -6.31 17.01 6.18
N GLY A 89 -7.34 16.53 5.45
CA GLY A 89 -7.26 16.21 4.03
C GLY A 89 -6.66 14.84 3.66
N TRP A 90 -6.36 13.99 4.64
CA TRP A 90 -5.83 12.63 4.41
C TRP A 90 -6.90 11.61 4.03
N ILE A 91 -8.16 11.85 4.40
CA ILE A 91 -9.31 11.02 4.01
C ILE A 91 -10.31 11.88 3.24
N ARG A 92 -10.73 11.37 2.06
CA ARG A 92 -11.84 11.92 1.28
C ARG A 92 -13.14 11.24 1.72
N ALA A 93 -14.04 12.02 2.30
CA ALA A 93 -15.37 11.52 2.64
C ALA A 93 -16.22 11.42 1.37
N THR A 94 -16.89 10.27 1.18
CA THR A 94 -17.86 10.07 0.11
C THR A 94 -19.29 10.18 0.68
N PRO A 95 -20.25 10.82 0.00
CA PRO A 95 -21.61 10.95 0.52
C PRO A 95 -22.28 9.60 0.74
N GLY A 96 -23.09 9.49 1.80
CA GLY A 96 -23.88 8.28 2.09
C GLY A 96 -23.18 7.27 3.01
N ASP A 97 -23.63 6.01 2.93
CA ASP A 97 -23.24 4.91 3.81
C ASP A 97 -22.37 3.83 3.14
N CYS A 98 -22.24 3.87 1.81
CA CYS A 98 -21.35 3.05 1.01
C CYS A 98 -20.25 3.90 0.36
N ILE A 99 -19.20 3.24 -0.12
CA ILE A 99 -18.13 3.92 -0.86
C ILE A 99 -18.62 4.23 -2.27
N ASP A 100 -18.42 5.48 -2.67
CA ASP A 100 -18.66 5.94 -4.03
C ASP A 100 -17.44 5.56 -4.92
N TYR A 101 -17.60 4.50 -5.71
CA TYR A 101 -16.57 4.04 -6.64
C TYR A 101 -16.41 4.97 -7.84
N ASP A 102 -17.43 5.73 -8.23
CA ASP A 102 -17.32 6.73 -9.29
C ASP A 102 -16.41 7.87 -8.83
N ARG A 103 -16.49 8.27 -7.56
CA ARG A 103 -15.55 9.25 -7.00
C ARG A 103 -14.10 8.75 -7.02
N ILE A 104 -13.87 7.47 -6.70
CA ILE A 104 -12.53 6.87 -6.74
C ILE A 104 -12.02 6.82 -8.19
N ARG A 105 -12.88 6.42 -9.14
CA ARG A 105 -12.57 6.45 -10.58
C ARG A 105 -12.12 7.84 -11.00
N ASP A 106 -12.92 8.86 -10.71
CA ASP A 106 -12.67 10.23 -11.17
C ASP A 106 -11.36 10.77 -10.61
N ASP A 107 -11.03 10.47 -9.35
CA ASP A 107 -9.76 10.85 -8.74
C ASP A 107 -8.57 10.10 -9.40
N ILE A 108 -8.72 8.82 -9.77
CA ILE A 108 -7.67 8.08 -10.50
C ILE A 108 -7.49 8.64 -11.92
N LEU A 109 -8.57 9.01 -12.61
CA LEU A 109 -8.47 9.61 -13.95
C LEU A 109 -7.80 10.98 -13.88
N GLN A 110 -8.11 11.78 -12.86
CA GLN A 110 -7.40 13.02 -12.61
C GLN A 110 -5.91 12.79 -12.30
N ASP A 111 -5.59 11.74 -11.54
CA ASP A 111 -4.20 11.35 -11.29
C ASP A 111 -3.48 10.92 -12.57
N ALA A 112 -4.17 10.23 -13.48
CA ALA A 112 -3.61 9.82 -14.77
C ALA A 112 -3.30 11.00 -15.71
N GLU A 113 -3.89 12.17 -15.48
CA GLU A 113 -3.52 13.41 -16.17
C GLU A 113 -2.23 14.05 -15.62
N ILE A 114 -1.85 13.68 -14.38
CA ILE A 114 -0.72 14.28 -13.65
C ILE A 114 0.47 13.32 -13.59
N PHE A 115 0.24 12.02 -13.43
CA PHE A 115 1.24 10.97 -13.33
C PHE A 115 1.18 10.03 -14.54
N ASP A 116 2.29 9.36 -14.82
CA ASP A 116 2.37 8.34 -15.85
C ASP A 116 2.08 6.96 -15.22
N ILE A 117 0.79 6.64 -15.04
CA ILE A 117 0.34 5.38 -14.43
C ILE A 117 0.54 4.24 -15.43
N LYS A 118 1.53 3.38 -15.19
CA LYS A 118 1.88 2.26 -16.09
C LYS A 118 0.99 1.05 -15.92
N LEU A 119 0.69 0.70 -14.68
CA LEU A 119 -0.08 -0.50 -14.37
C LEU A 119 -0.82 -0.33 -13.05
N THR A 120 -2.06 -0.80 -13.04
CA THR A 120 -2.96 -0.73 -11.89
C THR A 120 -3.31 -2.13 -11.40
N GLY A 121 -2.81 -2.49 -10.22
CA GLY A 121 -3.14 -3.73 -9.53
C GLY A 121 -4.44 -3.63 -8.74
N PHE A 122 -5.31 -4.63 -8.89
CA PHE A 122 -6.64 -4.64 -8.28
C PHE A 122 -7.07 -6.00 -7.71
N ASP A 123 -7.81 -6.05 -6.59
CA ASP A 123 -8.41 -7.30 -6.09
C ASP A 123 -9.68 -7.72 -6.86
N VAL A 124 -9.66 -8.91 -7.46
CA VAL A 124 -10.66 -9.42 -8.42
C VAL A 124 -12.10 -9.40 -7.90
N TRP A 125 -12.31 -9.52 -6.59
CA TRP A 125 -13.63 -9.78 -6.00
C TRP A 125 -14.57 -8.57 -5.93
N ASN A 126 -14.06 -7.35 -5.81
CA ASN A 126 -14.90 -6.19 -5.44
C ASN A 126 -15.09 -5.12 -6.51
N ALA A 127 -14.37 -5.14 -7.65
CA ALA A 127 -14.46 -4.02 -8.59
C ALA A 127 -14.34 -4.38 -10.07
N THR A 128 -15.08 -5.40 -10.49
CA THR A 128 -15.26 -5.69 -11.92
C THR A 128 -15.76 -4.46 -12.69
N HIS A 129 -16.67 -3.67 -12.11
CA HIS A 129 -17.20 -2.47 -12.77
C HIS A 129 -16.15 -1.35 -12.89
N LEU A 130 -15.48 -0.99 -11.79
CA LEU A 130 -14.43 0.03 -11.81
C LEU A 130 -13.30 -0.36 -12.77
N ARG A 131 -12.90 -1.63 -12.77
CA ARG A 131 -11.90 -2.16 -13.71
C ARG A 131 -12.30 -1.86 -15.15
N THR A 132 -13.52 -2.19 -15.56
CA THR A 132 -13.99 -1.93 -16.93
C THR A 132 -13.98 -0.44 -17.25
N GLN A 133 -14.35 0.42 -16.30
CA GLN A 133 -14.32 1.88 -16.49
C GLN A 133 -12.88 2.40 -16.68
N LEU A 134 -11.94 1.98 -15.83
CA LEU A 134 -10.53 2.38 -15.92
C LEU A 134 -9.89 1.88 -17.23
N GLN A 135 -10.14 0.63 -17.61
CA GLN A 135 -9.69 0.09 -18.90
C GLN A 135 -10.30 0.84 -20.09
N GLY A 136 -11.58 1.20 -20.01
CA GLY A 136 -12.26 2.01 -21.03
C GLY A 136 -11.69 3.42 -21.16
N ALA A 137 -11.06 3.95 -20.11
CA ALA A 137 -10.35 5.21 -20.12
C ALA A 137 -8.87 5.09 -20.57
N GLY A 138 -8.41 3.89 -20.92
CA GLY A 138 -7.07 3.64 -21.45
C GLY A 138 -6.02 3.28 -20.41
N LEU A 139 -6.40 3.01 -19.15
CA LEU A 139 -5.46 2.53 -18.13
C LEU A 139 -5.28 1.01 -18.21
N ASP A 140 -4.04 0.56 -18.04
CA ASP A 140 -3.74 -0.86 -17.89
C ASP A 140 -4.07 -1.33 -16.47
N VAL A 141 -5.00 -2.28 -16.38
CA VAL A 141 -5.52 -2.79 -15.11
C VAL A 141 -5.44 -4.30 -15.06
N GLU A 142 -4.70 -4.81 -14.08
CA GLU A 142 -4.47 -6.24 -13.89
C GLU A 142 -4.95 -6.78 -12.54
N PRO A 143 -5.51 -8.00 -12.53
CA PRO A 143 -5.78 -8.75 -11.31
C PRO A 143 -4.53 -8.93 -10.42
N PHE A 144 -4.57 -8.37 -9.22
CA PHE A 144 -3.63 -8.68 -8.14
C PHE A 144 -4.30 -9.57 -7.11
N GLN A 145 -4.15 -10.89 -7.27
CA GLN A 145 -4.82 -11.86 -6.40
C GLN A 145 -4.23 -11.83 -4.98
N GLN A 146 -5.09 -11.71 -3.96
CA GLN A 146 -4.68 -11.73 -2.54
C GLN A 146 -4.36 -13.13 -1.98
N THR A 147 -3.59 -13.91 -2.72
CA THR A 147 -3.14 -15.27 -2.34
C THR A 147 -1.79 -15.24 -1.63
N TYR A 148 -1.49 -16.29 -0.85
CA TYR A 148 -0.15 -16.46 -0.25
C TYR A 148 0.97 -16.44 -1.31
N MET A 149 0.74 -17.08 -2.45
CA MET A 149 1.69 -17.17 -3.55
C MET A 149 2.09 -15.79 -4.10
N LYS A 150 1.11 -14.87 -4.26
CA LYS A 150 1.38 -13.53 -4.77
C LYS A 150 1.86 -12.57 -3.68
N PHE A 151 1.29 -12.62 -2.48
CA PHE A 151 1.64 -11.68 -1.39
C PHE A 151 2.95 -12.00 -0.68
N SER A 152 3.33 -13.28 -0.54
CA SER A 152 4.53 -13.68 0.20
C SER A 152 5.83 -13.05 -0.33
N PRO A 153 6.17 -13.13 -1.63
CA PRO A 153 7.38 -12.47 -2.14
C PRO A 153 7.30 -10.96 -1.99
N VAL A 154 6.13 -10.37 -2.26
CA VAL A 154 5.88 -8.92 -2.20
C VAL A 154 6.06 -8.39 -0.78
N ALA A 155 5.47 -9.04 0.22
CA ALA A 155 5.61 -8.65 1.62
C ALA A 155 7.06 -8.81 2.12
N LYS A 156 7.74 -9.90 1.77
CA LYS A 156 9.15 -10.11 2.14
C LYS A 156 10.05 -9.04 1.53
N SER A 157 9.87 -8.73 0.24
CA SER A 157 10.63 -7.68 -0.43
C SER A 157 10.31 -6.29 0.12
N PHE A 158 9.04 -5.97 0.35
CA PHE A 158 8.64 -4.70 0.92
C PHE A 158 9.27 -4.47 2.31
N GLU A 159 9.29 -5.49 3.16
CA GLU A 159 9.96 -5.44 4.47
C GLU A 159 11.46 -5.15 4.34
N VAL A 160 12.16 -5.85 3.43
CA VAL A 160 13.58 -5.59 3.15
C VAL A 160 13.79 -4.16 2.65
N PHE A 161 12.92 -3.66 1.78
CA PHE A 161 13.02 -2.33 1.20
C PHE A 161 12.77 -1.23 2.26
N VAL A 162 11.81 -1.43 3.17
CA VAL A 162 11.60 -0.55 4.32
C VAL A 162 12.82 -0.56 5.24
N ASN A 163 13.33 -1.74 5.61
CA ASN A 163 14.51 -1.85 6.47
C ASN A 163 15.77 -1.20 5.86
N ARG A 164 15.88 -1.21 4.53
CA ARG A 164 16.96 -0.55 3.77
C ARG A 164 16.67 0.92 3.44
N LYS A 165 15.52 1.46 3.85
CA LYS A 165 15.08 2.82 3.54
C LYS A 165 14.99 3.11 2.04
N VAL A 166 14.64 2.09 1.25
CA VAL A 166 14.39 2.18 -0.19
C VAL A 166 12.95 2.64 -0.43
N VAL A 167 11.98 2.06 0.28
CA VAL A 167 10.61 2.59 0.30
C VAL A 167 10.58 3.88 1.12
N ARG A 168 9.91 4.91 0.60
CA ARG A 168 9.77 6.25 1.19
C ARG A 168 8.31 6.67 1.21
N HIS A 169 7.85 7.25 2.32
CA HIS A 169 6.49 7.78 2.44
C HIS A 169 6.52 9.25 2.88
N ASN A 170 5.50 10.02 2.48
CA ASN A 170 5.38 11.46 2.78
C ASN A 170 4.83 11.77 4.19
N GLY A 171 4.79 10.77 5.07
CA GLY A 171 4.21 10.92 6.41
C GLY A 171 2.70 10.81 6.49
N ASP A 172 2.03 10.17 5.51
CA ASP A 172 0.60 9.86 5.59
C ASP A 172 0.26 9.11 6.91
N PRO A 173 -0.54 9.70 7.82
CA PRO A 173 -0.86 9.12 9.11
C PRO A 173 -1.85 7.96 9.02
N VAL A 174 -2.66 7.89 7.97
CA VAL A 174 -3.63 6.80 7.73
C VAL A 174 -2.86 5.55 7.32
N LEU A 175 -1.92 5.68 6.38
CA LEU A 175 -1.03 4.59 5.98
C LEU A 175 -0.13 4.15 7.16
N ALA A 176 0.45 5.09 7.90
CA ALA A 176 1.28 4.76 9.06
C ALA A 176 0.50 4.00 10.14
N TRP A 177 -0.72 4.43 10.46
CA TRP A 177 -1.59 3.71 11.38
C TRP A 177 -1.93 2.31 10.88
N SER A 178 -2.30 2.18 9.60
CA SER A 178 -2.58 0.90 8.95
C SER A 178 -1.36 -0.04 9.00
N MET A 179 -0.15 0.48 8.77
CA MET A 179 1.09 -0.28 8.83
C MET A 179 1.34 -0.86 10.21
N GLY A 180 1.09 -0.07 11.26
CA GLY A 180 1.20 -0.51 12.66
C GLY A 180 0.18 -1.56 13.08
N ASN A 181 -0.90 -1.74 12.32
CA ASN A 181 -1.96 -2.72 12.62
C ASN A 181 -1.73 -4.09 11.99
N VAL A 182 -0.80 -4.22 11.04
CA VAL A 182 -0.64 -5.44 10.24
C VAL A 182 -0.15 -6.61 11.08
N VAL A 183 -0.93 -7.70 11.03
CA VAL A 183 -0.51 -9.02 11.49
C VAL A 183 -0.31 -9.92 10.27
N MET A 184 0.91 -10.44 10.12
CA MET A 184 1.21 -11.43 9.09
C MET A 184 0.77 -12.83 9.55
N GLU A 185 0.14 -13.57 8.65
CA GLU A 185 -0.14 -14.99 8.82
C GLU A 185 0.79 -15.80 7.92
N SER A 186 1.33 -16.88 8.48
CA SER A 186 2.17 -17.83 7.74
C SER A 186 1.40 -19.11 7.42
N ASP A 187 1.61 -19.66 6.23
CA ASP A 187 1.16 -21.01 5.88
C ASP A 187 2.22 -22.08 6.26
N ALA A 188 1.93 -23.35 5.98
CA ALA A 188 2.84 -24.48 6.27
C ALA A 188 4.16 -24.43 5.48
N ASN A 189 4.22 -23.66 4.39
CA ASN A 189 5.40 -23.48 3.55
C ASN A 189 6.18 -22.20 3.90
N ALA A 190 5.89 -21.57 5.04
CA ALA A 190 6.47 -20.30 5.48
C ALA A 190 6.25 -19.14 4.47
N ASN A 191 5.16 -19.22 3.69
CA ASN A 191 4.66 -18.06 2.96
C ASN A 191 3.90 -17.15 3.90
N ILE A 192 4.09 -15.84 3.78
CA ILE A 192 3.41 -14.85 4.60
C ILE A 192 2.36 -14.09 3.80
N LYS A 193 1.29 -13.66 4.45
CA LYS A 193 0.39 -12.65 3.91
C LYS A 193 -0.26 -11.83 5.03
N PRO A 194 -0.67 -10.58 4.77
CA PRO A 194 -1.45 -9.81 5.73
C PRO A 194 -2.76 -10.51 6.08
N ASN A 195 -3.12 -10.56 7.36
CA ASN A 195 -4.37 -11.14 7.82
C ASN A 195 -5.31 -10.07 8.38
N LYS A 196 -6.31 -9.68 7.58
CA LYS A 196 -7.34 -8.70 7.98
C LYS A 196 -8.12 -9.11 9.24
N LYS A 197 -8.33 -10.42 9.48
CA LYS A 197 -9.11 -10.93 10.63
C LYS A 197 -8.32 -10.92 11.95
N LYS A 198 -7.01 -11.14 11.89
CA LYS A 198 -6.12 -11.13 13.06
C LYS A 198 -5.59 -9.74 13.40
N SER A 199 -5.65 -8.81 12.45
CA SER A 199 -5.26 -7.42 12.67
C SER A 199 -6.25 -6.72 13.61
N ALA A 200 -5.75 -6.02 14.62
CA ALA A 200 -6.59 -5.38 15.65
C ALA A 200 -7.46 -4.24 15.09
N ASN A 201 -7.05 -3.68 13.95
CA ASN A 201 -7.66 -2.55 13.27
C ASN A 201 -7.51 -2.69 11.75
N LYS A 202 -7.95 -1.67 11.01
CA LYS A 202 -7.94 -1.66 9.55
C LYS A 202 -6.51 -1.66 9.00
N ILE A 203 -6.33 -2.40 7.91
CA ILE A 203 -5.06 -2.55 7.20
C ILE A 203 -5.17 -2.24 5.70
N ASP A 204 -6.34 -1.75 5.26
CA ASP A 204 -6.65 -1.53 3.85
C ASP A 204 -5.65 -0.59 3.14
N PRO A 205 -5.20 0.52 3.74
CA PRO A 205 -4.09 1.32 3.22
C PRO A 205 -2.80 0.51 2.96
N THR A 206 -2.45 -0.40 3.88
CA THR A 206 -1.25 -1.23 3.74
C THR A 206 -1.42 -2.28 2.64
N ILE A 207 -2.63 -2.83 2.47
CA ILE A 207 -2.92 -3.75 1.36
C ILE A 207 -2.76 -3.02 0.03
N ALA A 208 -3.30 -1.80 -0.10
CA ALA A 208 -3.10 -0.96 -1.29
C ALA A 208 -1.61 -0.69 -1.55
N ALA A 209 -0.83 -0.36 -0.51
CA ALA A 209 0.61 -0.15 -0.62
C ALA A 209 1.36 -1.41 -1.11
N LEU A 210 1.07 -2.57 -0.52
CA LEU A 210 1.63 -3.85 -0.95
C LEU A 210 1.25 -4.20 -2.38
N MET A 211 0.01 -3.93 -2.80
CA MET A 211 -0.42 -4.17 -4.18
C MET A 211 0.29 -3.23 -5.16
N SER A 212 0.44 -1.94 -4.84
CA SER A 212 1.15 -0.98 -5.70
C SER A 212 2.63 -1.39 -5.88
N PHE A 213 3.29 -1.75 -4.77
CA PHE A 213 4.66 -2.24 -4.80
C PHE A 213 4.77 -3.59 -5.52
N GLY A 214 3.84 -4.51 -5.31
CA GLY A 214 3.84 -5.81 -5.98
C GLY A 214 3.57 -5.71 -7.48
N THR A 215 2.77 -4.72 -7.90
CA THR A 215 2.50 -4.40 -9.31
C THR A 215 3.76 -3.83 -9.97
N TRP A 216 4.47 -2.93 -9.28
CA TRP A 216 5.79 -2.48 -9.69
C TRP A 216 6.79 -3.65 -9.77
N GLN A 217 6.84 -4.50 -8.74
CA GLN A 217 7.79 -5.59 -8.62
C GLN A 217 7.64 -6.63 -9.73
N SER A 218 6.41 -6.93 -10.20
CA SER A 218 6.20 -7.88 -11.29
C SER A 218 6.74 -7.38 -12.63
N GLU A 219 6.74 -6.08 -12.87
CA GLU A 219 7.33 -5.49 -14.09
C GLU A 219 8.85 -5.31 -13.98
N HIS A 220 9.41 -5.49 -12.78
CA HIS A 220 10.80 -5.19 -12.45
C HIS A 220 11.49 -6.36 -11.75
N GLU A 221 11.29 -7.60 -12.22
CA GLU A 221 11.88 -8.82 -11.63
C GLU A 221 13.42 -8.69 -11.40
N ASP A 222 14.11 -7.86 -12.19
CA ASP A 222 15.56 -7.58 -12.10
C ASP A 222 15.99 -6.57 -11.01
N PHE A 223 15.07 -5.80 -10.41
CA PHE A 223 15.45 -4.78 -9.39
C PHE A 223 15.86 -5.39 -8.04
N ALA A 224 15.76 -6.72 -7.91
CA ALA A 224 15.87 -7.39 -6.62
C ALA A 224 17.22 -7.16 -5.91
N PHE A 225 18.36 -7.11 -6.61
CA PHE A 225 19.65 -6.91 -5.95
C PHE A 225 20.71 -6.37 -6.89
N ASP A 226 20.66 -5.08 -7.24
CA ASP A 226 21.89 -4.42 -7.69
C ASP A 226 22.76 -4.19 -6.44
N LEU A 227 23.64 -5.15 -6.16
CA LEU A 227 24.60 -5.09 -5.06
C LEU A 227 25.29 -3.72 -5.11
N SER A 228 25.43 -3.03 -3.96
CA SER A 228 26.26 -1.84 -3.92
C SER A 228 27.68 -2.20 -4.40
N GLU A 229 28.43 -1.27 -4.98
CA GLU A 229 29.81 -1.54 -5.41
C GLU A 229 30.64 -2.15 -4.27
N SER A 230 30.43 -1.70 -3.03
CA SER A 230 31.05 -2.28 -1.83
C SER A 230 30.62 -3.72 -1.51
N GLN A 231 29.39 -4.12 -1.88
CA GLN A 231 28.92 -5.50 -1.75
C GLN A 231 29.45 -6.37 -2.89
N LYS A 232 29.55 -5.84 -4.12
CA LYS A 232 30.21 -6.50 -5.26
C LYS A 232 31.69 -6.77 -4.96
N GLU A 233 32.40 -5.79 -4.41
CA GLU A 233 33.80 -5.94 -3.97
C GLU A 233 33.96 -6.98 -2.87
N LYS A 234 33.08 -6.99 -1.86
CA LYS A 234 33.13 -7.99 -0.78
C LYS A 234 32.86 -9.41 -1.29
N LEU A 235 31.95 -9.57 -2.25
CA LEU A 235 31.72 -10.86 -2.92
C LEU A 235 32.92 -11.28 -3.77
N ALA A 236 33.53 -10.36 -4.51
CA ALA A 236 34.73 -10.63 -5.30
C ALA A 236 35.94 -11.02 -4.43
N GLN A 237 36.01 -10.52 -3.20
CA GLN A 237 37.05 -10.85 -2.23
C GLN A 237 36.72 -12.07 -1.35
N PHE A 238 35.51 -12.63 -1.46
CA PHE A 238 35.09 -13.79 -0.67
C PHE A 238 35.74 -15.07 -1.22
N LYS A 239 36.88 -15.45 -0.66
CA LYS A 239 37.43 -16.80 -0.79
C LYS A 239 36.77 -17.65 0.29
N GLY A 240 35.80 -18.47 -0.11
CA GLY A 240 35.02 -19.31 0.81
C GLY A 240 35.88 -20.13 1.80
N ILE A 241 35.24 -20.58 2.88
CA ILE A 241 35.82 -21.43 3.92
C ILE A 241 36.37 -22.73 3.29
#